data_AF-A0A1C7HQN7-F1
#
_entry.id   AF-A0A1C7HQN7-F1
#
_cell.length_a   1.000
_cell.length_b   1.000
_cell.length_c   1.000
_cell.angle_alpha   90.00
_cell.angle_beta   90.00
_cell.angle_gamma   90.00
#
_symmetry.space_group_name_H-M   'P 1'
#
loop_
_entity.id
_entity.type
_entity.pdbx_description
1 polymer ?
#
loop_
_entity_poly.entity_id
_entity_poly.type
_entity_poly.pdbx_seq_one_letter_code
_entity_poly.pdbx_strand_id
1 'polypeptide(L)'
;MKKQLMILMTAGFLLAGCNSNEEEDALKQYGVEDTKSCDNLAAVKQAGDKLVKDKGSVYCAITTDKNLDQATAFVKKDYDAKRISEFLKLPYYHKELTERYIAYDDGKRAVQDIVTKVNIGLDQPYFTNVDIIRDTDDVALLVNKYHRLPDDYEPQNLVKTPNACAIGEDFSCQSEPQYLRKEVANAFSELVKAGKEKQINIKAIASYRSFAYQKNLYDYYEQSQGKEYADKYYARPGQSEHNSALAVDVTINNENFNEIENSEHYDWLLKHIADYGFILRYPEDKVDVTGYQYESWHLRYVGKDIAKEIVKQGLTLDEYIARKDVQK
;
A
#
# COMPACT_ATOMS: atom_id res chain seq x y z
N MET A 1 20.28 -51.23 16.97
CA MET A 1 19.37 -51.24 15.81
C MET A 1 17.93 -51.36 16.30
N LYS A 2 17.13 -50.30 16.18
CA LYS A 2 15.68 -50.36 15.89
C LYS A 2 15.22 -48.92 15.65
N LYS A 3 15.08 -48.59 14.36
CA LYS A 3 14.53 -47.32 13.87
C LYS A 3 13.05 -47.26 14.26
N GLN A 4 12.64 -46.18 14.92
CA GLN A 4 11.23 -45.78 14.99
C GLN A 4 10.83 -45.25 13.61
N LEU A 5 9.82 -45.86 13.00
CA LEU A 5 9.14 -45.34 11.83
C LEU A 5 7.84 -44.70 12.32
N MET A 6 7.83 -43.37 12.31
CA MET A 6 6.68 -42.53 12.62
C MET A 6 5.74 -42.56 11.40
N ILE A 7 4.56 -43.15 11.53
CA ILE A 7 3.53 -43.13 10.48
C ILE A 7 2.78 -41.81 10.61
N LEU A 8 3.02 -40.89 9.67
CA LEU A 8 2.11 -39.77 9.40
C LEU A 8 0.80 -40.35 8.85
N MET A 9 -0.31 -40.19 9.57
CA MET A 9 -1.64 -40.28 8.97
C MET A 9 -1.97 -38.95 8.32
N THR A 10 -1.66 -38.82 7.04
CA THR A 10 -2.37 -37.91 6.14
C THR A 10 -3.67 -38.60 5.73
N ALA A 11 -4.80 -38.14 6.24
CA ALA A 11 -6.10 -38.44 5.67
C ALA A 11 -6.26 -37.62 4.38
N GLY A 12 -5.51 -38.02 3.35
CA GLY A 12 -5.87 -37.67 1.99
C GLY A 12 -7.09 -38.48 1.60
N PHE A 13 -8.08 -37.84 0.99
CA PHE A 13 -9.05 -38.53 0.15
C PHE A 13 -8.26 -39.31 -0.93
N LEU A 14 -7.92 -40.57 -0.65
CA LEU A 14 -7.45 -41.50 -1.65
C LEU A 14 -8.67 -41.90 -2.48
N LEU A 15 -8.93 -41.12 -3.52
CA LEU A 15 -9.85 -41.47 -4.59
C LEU A 15 -9.20 -42.54 -5.46
N ALA A 16 -9.27 -43.78 -4.99
CA ALA A 16 -9.05 -44.96 -5.81
C ALA A 16 -10.38 -45.71 -5.91
N GLY A 17 -11.17 -45.38 -6.95
CA GLY A 17 -12.22 -46.26 -7.46
C GLY A 17 -13.66 -46.03 -7.01
N CYS A 18 -14.05 -44.84 -6.53
CA CYS A 18 -15.46 -44.54 -6.25
C CYS A 18 -16.25 -44.30 -7.55
N ASN A 19 -17.46 -44.86 -7.62
CA ASN A 19 -18.40 -44.63 -8.70
C ASN A 19 -18.92 -43.17 -8.61
N SER A 20 -19.11 -42.46 -9.73
CA SER A 20 -19.51 -41.03 -9.74
C SER A 20 -20.73 -40.70 -8.88
N ASN A 21 -21.63 -41.68 -8.69
CA ASN A 21 -22.85 -41.54 -7.91
C ASN A 21 -22.60 -41.49 -6.39
N GLU A 22 -21.54 -42.13 -5.88
CA GLU A 22 -21.21 -42.13 -4.44
C GLU A 22 -20.61 -40.78 -4.00
N GLU A 23 -19.81 -40.16 -4.85
CA GLU A 23 -19.30 -38.80 -4.61
C GLU A 23 -20.45 -37.78 -4.62
N GLU A 24 -21.38 -37.90 -5.58
CA GLU A 24 -22.54 -37.03 -5.68
C GLU A 24 -23.49 -37.20 -4.48
N ASP A 25 -23.74 -38.42 -4.03
CA ASP A 25 -24.53 -38.69 -2.83
C ASP A 25 -23.86 -38.16 -1.55
N ALA A 26 -22.53 -38.21 -1.46
CA ALA A 26 -21.78 -37.63 -0.34
C ALA A 26 -21.87 -36.10 -0.30
N LEU A 27 -22.09 -35.42 -1.44
CA LEU A 27 -22.20 -33.96 -1.51
C LEU A 27 -23.60 -33.44 -1.11
N LYS A 28 -24.64 -34.29 -1.16
CA LYS A 28 -26.00 -33.92 -0.74
C LYS A 28 -26.08 -33.49 0.73
N GLN A 29 -25.29 -34.09 1.62
CA GLN A 29 -25.23 -33.70 3.03
C GLN A 29 -24.69 -32.27 3.25
N TYR A 30 -24.01 -31.73 2.24
CA TYR A 30 -23.52 -30.36 2.24
C TYR A 30 -24.46 -29.43 1.48
N GLY A 31 -25.59 -29.88 0.96
CA GLY A 31 -26.53 -29.04 0.22
C GLY A 31 -26.19 -28.84 -1.26
N VAL A 32 -25.42 -29.76 -1.87
CA VAL A 32 -25.26 -29.85 -3.33
C VAL A 32 -26.18 -30.97 -3.82
N GLU A 33 -27.35 -30.63 -4.34
CA GLU A 33 -28.36 -31.62 -4.75
C GLU A 33 -28.06 -32.28 -6.10
N ASP A 34 -27.50 -31.52 -7.04
CA ASP A 34 -27.09 -31.98 -8.37
C ASP A 34 -25.76 -31.32 -8.75
N THR A 35 -24.74 -32.14 -9.01
CA THR A 35 -23.41 -31.64 -9.38
C THR A 35 -23.40 -31.03 -10.78
N LYS A 36 -24.37 -31.35 -11.64
CA LYS A 36 -24.48 -30.78 -12.99
C LYS A 36 -25.06 -29.37 -13.00
N SER A 37 -25.82 -29.01 -11.98
CA SER A 37 -26.31 -27.63 -11.76
C SER A 37 -25.35 -26.76 -10.96
N CYS A 38 -24.21 -27.30 -10.54
CA CYS A 38 -23.20 -26.58 -9.78
C CYS A 38 -22.29 -25.79 -10.72
N ASP A 39 -22.50 -24.48 -10.83
CA ASP A 39 -21.75 -23.61 -11.76
C ASP A 39 -20.23 -23.67 -11.51
N ASN A 40 -19.82 -23.90 -10.26
CA ASN A 40 -18.43 -24.02 -9.86
C ASN A 40 -18.16 -25.25 -8.97
N LEU A 41 -18.19 -26.42 -9.59
CA LEU A 41 -17.83 -27.67 -8.92
C LEU A 41 -16.36 -27.68 -8.43
N ALA A 42 -15.47 -26.87 -9.01
CA ALA A 42 -14.09 -26.76 -8.56
C ALA A 42 -13.98 -26.17 -7.14
N ALA A 43 -14.85 -25.22 -6.78
CA ALA A 43 -14.90 -24.65 -5.43
C ALA A 43 -15.31 -25.70 -4.39
N VAL A 44 -16.30 -26.54 -4.74
CA VAL A 44 -16.74 -27.67 -3.90
C VAL A 44 -15.59 -28.67 -3.70
N LYS A 45 -14.89 -29.02 -4.80
CA LYS A 45 -13.76 -29.96 -4.77
C LYS A 45 -12.58 -29.43 -3.97
N GLN A 46 -12.24 -28.13 -4.09
CA GLN A 46 -11.17 -27.51 -3.30
C GLN A 46 -11.51 -27.43 -1.81
N ALA A 47 -12.78 -27.18 -1.47
CA ALA A 47 -13.22 -27.20 -0.08
C ALA A 47 -13.07 -28.59 0.57
N GLY A 48 -13.37 -29.66 -0.18
CA GLY A 48 -13.15 -31.04 0.24
C GLY A 48 -13.80 -31.35 1.60
N ASP A 49 -13.00 -31.84 2.55
CA ASP A 49 -13.41 -32.16 3.92
C ASP A 49 -13.82 -30.94 4.75
N LYS A 50 -13.49 -29.72 4.28
CA LYS A 50 -13.81 -28.46 4.95
C LYS A 50 -15.16 -27.87 4.53
N LEU A 51 -15.89 -28.53 3.62
CA LEU A 51 -17.22 -28.10 3.19
C LEU A 51 -18.12 -27.84 4.41
N VAL A 52 -18.78 -26.68 4.39
CA VAL A 52 -19.73 -26.32 5.45
C VAL A 52 -21.07 -26.98 5.15
N LYS A 53 -21.59 -27.70 6.14
CA LYS A 53 -22.88 -28.39 6.06
C LYS A 53 -23.99 -27.44 5.60
N ASP A 54 -24.85 -27.91 4.71
CA ASP A 54 -26.00 -27.19 4.15
C ASP A 54 -25.66 -25.90 3.36
N LYS A 55 -24.39 -25.65 3.04
CA LYS A 55 -23.92 -24.44 2.32
C LYS A 55 -23.22 -24.69 0.98
N GLY A 56 -23.32 -25.91 0.46
CA GLY A 56 -22.74 -26.37 -0.80
C GLY A 56 -23.15 -25.51 -1.99
N SER A 57 -24.40 -25.04 -2.00
CA SER A 57 -24.91 -24.10 -3.02
C SER A 57 -24.13 -22.79 -3.08
N VAL A 58 -23.59 -22.30 -1.95
CA VAL A 58 -22.75 -21.10 -1.91
C VAL A 58 -21.45 -21.35 -2.68
N TYR A 59 -20.80 -22.49 -2.46
CA TYR A 59 -19.58 -22.86 -3.21
C TYR A 59 -19.88 -23.00 -4.71
N CYS A 60 -20.99 -23.65 -5.06
CA CYS A 60 -21.40 -23.80 -6.46
C CYS A 60 -21.61 -22.47 -7.17
N ALA A 61 -22.09 -21.44 -6.48
CA ALA A 61 -22.37 -20.13 -7.08
C ALA A 61 -21.16 -19.17 -7.11
N ILE A 62 -19.96 -19.59 -6.68
CA ILE A 62 -18.75 -18.76 -6.75
C ILE A 62 -18.35 -18.55 -8.22
N THR A 63 -18.28 -17.31 -8.68
CA THR A 63 -18.11 -16.95 -10.09
C THR A 63 -16.65 -16.70 -10.50
N THR A 64 -15.70 -17.24 -9.77
CA THR A 64 -14.25 -17.16 -10.04
C THR A 64 -13.64 -18.53 -9.81
N ASP A 65 -12.52 -18.84 -10.46
CA ASP A 65 -11.73 -20.06 -10.26
C ASP A 65 -10.49 -19.83 -9.38
N LYS A 66 -10.26 -18.57 -8.98
CA LYS A 66 -9.11 -18.13 -8.20
C LYS A 66 -9.35 -18.32 -6.70
N ASN A 67 -8.30 -18.68 -5.97
CA ASN A 67 -8.26 -18.68 -4.49
C ASN A 67 -9.37 -19.51 -3.79
N LEU A 68 -9.92 -20.55 -4.43
CA LEU A 68 -11.10 -21.25 -3.89
C LEU A 68 -10.82 -22.00 -2.58
N ASP A 69 -9.56 -22.37 -2.32
CA ASP A 69 -9.13 -22.87 -1.01
C ASP A 69 -9.55 -21.95 0.16
N GLN A 70 -9.67 -20.64 -0.10
CA GLN A 70 -10.05 -19.64 0.91
C GLN A 70 -11.57 -19.41 1.01
N ALA A 71 -12.35 -19.88 0.04
CA ALA A 71 -13.81 -19.71 0.03
C ALA A 71 -14.45 -20.22 1.32
N THR A 72 -13.96 -21.34 1.85
CA THR A 72 -14.48 -21.94 3.08
C THR A 72 -14.40 -21.01 4.30
N ALA A 73 -13.38 -20.17 4.40
CA ALA A 73 -13.27 -19.21 5.51
C ALA A 73 -14.44 -18.22 5.50
N PHE A 74 -14.81 -17.73 4.31
CA PHE A 74 -15.95 -16.83 4.14
C PHE A 74 -17.29 -17.54 4.34
N VAL A 75 -17.45 -18.76 3.82
CA VAL A 75 -18.70 -19.54 3.98
C VAL A 75 -18.99 -19.83 5.46
N LYS A 76 -17.96 -20.09 6.26
CA LYS A 76 -18.08 -20.24 7.73
C LYS A 76 -18.56 -18.97 8.44
N LYS A 77 -18.49 -17.83 7.77
CA LYS A 77 -18.90 -16.50 8.26
C LYS A 77 -20.15 -15.98 7.55
N ASP A 78 -20.90 -16.87 6.91
CA ASP A 78 -22.20 -16.58 6.28
C ASP A 78 -22.14 -15.60 5.10
N TYR A 79 -20.98 -15.49 4.43
CA TYR A 79 -20.88 -14.71 3.19
C TYR A 79 -21.63 -15.39 2.05
N ASP A 80 -22.28 -14.59 1.20
CA ASP A 80 -22.86 -15.07 -0.06
C ASP A 80 -21.78 -15.26 -1.14
N ALA A 81 -22.12 -16.06 -2.15
CA ALA A 81 -21.19 -16.42 -3.22
C ALA A 81 -20.71 -15.21 -4.04
N LYS A 82 -21.54 -14.18 -4.19
CA LYS A 82 -21.19 -12.97 -4.94
C LYS A 82 -20.10 -12.19 -4.21
N ARG A 83 -20.27 -11.92 -2.91
CA ARG A 83 -19.28 -11.21 -2.10
C ARG A 83 -17.97 -12.00 -1.99
N ILE A 84 -18.06 -13.32 -1.82
CA ILE A 84 -16.86 -14.20 -1.86
C ILE A 84 -16.14 -14.05 -3.19
N SER A 85 -16.85 -14.12 -4.30
CA SER A 85 -16.27 -13.98 -5.64
C SER A 85 -15.61 -12.63 -5.83
N GLU A 86 -16.19 -11.55 -5.28
CA GLU A 86 -15.58 -10.22 -5.28
C GLU A 86 -14.24 -10.19 -4.56
N PHE A 87 -14.05 -10.90 -3.44
CA PHE A 87 -12.75 -10.99 -2.76
C PHE A 87 -11.76 -11.81 -3.58
N LEU A 88 -12.15 -13.04 -3.91
CA LEU A 88 -11.24 -14.04 -4.45
C LEU A 88 -10.76 -13.72 -5.87
N LYS A 89 -11.53 -12.93 -6.63
CA LYS A 89 -11.16 -12.52 -8.00
C LYS A 89 -10.17 -11.37 -8.06
N LEU A 90 -9.99 -10.60 -6.97
CA LEU A 90 -9.11 -9.44 -6.99
C LEU A 90 -7.65 -9.87 -7.24
N PRO A 91 -6.93 -9.25 -8.17
CA PRO A 91 -5.56 -9.64 -8.51
C PRO A 91 -4.56 -9.39 -7.37
N TYR A 92 -4.91 -8.48 -6.44
CA TYR A 92 -4.13 -8.14 -5.25
C TYR A 92 -4.73 -8.72 -3.95
N TYR A 93 -5.52 -9.80 -4.08
CA TYR A 93 -5.99 -10.56 -2.92
C TYR A 93 -4.87 -11.45 -2.37
N HIS A 94 -4.56 -11.28 -1.08
CA HIS A 94 -3.56 -12.08 -0.37
C HIS A 94 -4.23 -13.19 0.44
N LYS A 95 -4.01 -14.45 0.06
CA LYS A 95 -4.63 -15.61 0.72
C LYS A 95 -4.31 -15.71 2.22
N GLU A 96 -3.13 -15.28 2.63
CA GLU A 96 -2.67 -15.23 4.02
C GLU A 96 -3.39 -14.17 4.86
N LEU A 97 -4.05 -13.19 4.22
CA LEU A 97 -4.79 -12.12 4.89
C LEU A 97 -6.30 -12.40 4.95
N THR A 98 -6.78 -13.56 4.47
CA THR A 98 -8.20 -13.92 4.42
C THR A 98 -8.97 -13.61 5.70
N GLU A 99 -8.46 -14.07 6.85
CA GLU A 99 -9.12 -13.86 8.14
C GLU A 99 -9.14 -12.38 8.55
N ARG A 100 -8.13 -11.60 8.15
CA ARG A 100 -8.10 -10.15 8.40
C ARG A 100 -9.09 -9.41 7.53
N TYR A 101 -9.25 -9.80 6.26
CA TYR A 101 -10.29 -9.24 5.39
C TYR A 101 -11.68 -9.48 5.98
N ILE A 102 -11.96 -10.72 6.40
CA ILE A 102 -13.22 -11.10 7.04
C ILE A 102 -13.45 -10.30 8.33
N ALA A 103 -12.41 -10.12 9.16
CA ALA A 103 -12.51 -9.39 10.41
C ALA A 103 -12.71 -7.87 10.21
N TYR A 104 -12.17 -7.31 9.14
CA TYR A 104 -12.27 -5.88 8.83
C TYR A 104 -13.55 -5.50 8.09
N ASP A 105 -14.19 -6.46 7.42
CA ASP A 105 -15.43 -6.26 6.68
C ASP A 105 -16.60 -5.91 7.62
N ASP A 106 -17.24 -4.77 7.38
CA ASP A 106 -18.42 -4.30 8.12
C ASP A 106 -19.75 -4.61 7.41
N GLY A 107 -19.70 -5.37 6.31
CA GLY A 107 -20.83 -5.72 5.45
C GLY A 107 -21.33 -4.59 4.55
N LYS A 108 -20.74 -3.38 4.64
CA LYS A 108 -21.19 -2.18 3.90
C LYS A 108 -20.14 -1.67 2.93
N ARG A 109 -18.85 -1.79 3.27
CA ARG A 109 -17.74 -1.34 2.42
C ARG A 109 -17.63 -2.17 1.15
N ALA A 110 -17.12 -1.53 0.10
CA ALA A 110 -16.71 -2.22 -1.11
C ALA A 110 -15.55 -3.18 -0.80
N VAL A 111 -15.59 -4.37 -1.39
CA VAL A 111 -14.56 -5.40 -1.20
C VAL A 111 -13.16 -4.91 -1.59
N GLN A 112 -13.07 -4.11 -2.65
CA GLN A 112 -11.83 -3.48 -3.07
C GLN A 112 -11.23 -2.58 -1.97
N ASP A 113 -12.04 -1.82 -1.24
CA ASP A 113 -11.56 -0.95 -0.16
C ASP A 113 -11.10 -1.79 1.04
N ILE A 114 -11.83 -2.85 1.39
CA ILE A 114 -11.44 -3.78 2.46
C ILE A 114 -10.07 -4.39 2.16
N VAL A 115 -9.91 -4.98 0.96
CA VAL A 115 -8.65 -5.61 0.58
C VAL A 115 -7.52 -4.59 0.53
N THR A 116 -7.75 -3.42 -0.08
CA THR A 116 -6.72 -2.37 -0.16
C THR A 116 -6.28 -1.92 1.24
N LYS A 117 -7.22 -1.61 2.15
CA LYS A 117 -6.90 -1.09 3.49
C LYS A 117 -6.21 -2.14 4.36
N VAL A 118 -6.61 -3.40 4.28
CA VAL A 118 -5.96 -4.50 5.02
C VAL A 118 -4.56 -4.80 4.45
N ASN A 119 -4.38 -4.72 3.13
CA ASN A 119 -3.06 -4.85 2.50
C ASN A 119 -2.11 -3.72 2.93
N ILE A 120 -2.61 -2.50 3.14
CA ILE A 120 -1.82 -1.39 3.71
C ILE A 120 -1.48 -1.65 5.19
N GLY A 121 -2.37 -2.33 5.93
CA GLY A 121 -2.25 -2.58 7.37
C GLY A 121 -3.17 -1.73 8.25
N LEU A 122 -4.12 -1.00 7.65
CA LEU A 122 -5.00 -0.04 8.35
C LEU A 122 -6.05 -0.68 9.25
N ASP A 123 -6.19 -2.01 9.24
CA ASP A 123 -6.95 -2.77 10.23
C ASP A 123 -6.20 -2.94 11.56
N GLN A 124 -4.95 -2.50 11.64
CA GLN A 124 -4.10 -2.59 12.83
C GLN A 124 -3.60 -1.21 13.28
N PRO A 125 -3.29 -1.01 14.58
CA PRO A 125 -2.69 0.23 15.05
C PRO A 125 -1.41 0.58 14.31
N TYR A 126 -1.15 1.89 14.11
CA TYR A 126 0.11 2.34 13.51
C TYR A 126 1.33 1.81 14.26
N PHE A 127 2.41 1.58 13.53
CA PHE A 127 3.69 1.07 14.04
C PHE A 127 3.62 -0.35 14.63
N THR A 128 2.60 -1.12 14.28
CA THR A 128 2.56 -2.58 14.51
C THR A 128 2.97 -3.31 13.24
N ASN A 129 3.56 -4.50 13.38
CA ASN A 129 4.00 -5.35 12.26
C ASN A 129 4.83 -4.60 11.19
N VAL A 130 5.70 -3.69 11.63
CA VAL A 130 6.47 -2.83 10.72
C VAL A 130 7.41 -3.69 9.87
N ASP A 131 7.25 -3.61 8.55
CA ASP A 131 8.13 -4.28 7.59
C ASP A 131 9.39 -3.46 7.33
N ILE A 132 10.52 -4.15 7.17
CA ILE A 132 11.79 -3.53 6.82
C ILE A 132 11.98 -3.67 5.31
N ILE A 133 12.03 -2.53 4.62
CA ILE A 133 12.18 -2.45 3.17
C ILE A 133 13.52 -3.08 2.78
N ARG A 134 13.46 -4.12 1.94
CA ARG A 134 14.65 -4.85 1.47
C ARG A 134 15.19 -4.31 0.15
N ASP A 135 14.29 -4.05 -0.79
CA ASP A 135 14.64 -3.40 -2.06
C ASP A 135 14.60 -1.88 -1.85
N THR A 136 15.77 -1.30 -1.67
CA THR A 136 15.93 0.15 -1.45
C THR A 136 16.33 0.91 -2.71
N ASP A 137 16.52 0.18 -3.83
CA ASP A 137 16.82 0.75 -5.14
C ASP A 137 15.53 1.14 -5.88
N ASP A 138 14.42 0.41 -5.67
CA ASP A 138 13.11 0.75 -6.25
C ASP A 138 12.64 2.15 -5.82
N VAL A 139 12.55 3.08 -6.77
CA VAL A 139 12.04 4.44 -6.53
C VAL A 139 10.57 4.48 -6.09
N ALA A 140 9.83 3.39 -6.26
CA ALA A 140 8.46 3.23 -5.77
C ALA A 140 8.38 2.59 -4.37
N LEU A 141 9.51 2.40 -3.66
CA LEU A 141 9.52 1.87 -2.29
C LEU A 141 8.55 2.65 -1.39
N LEU A 142 7.75 1.96 -0.59
CA LEU A 142 6.80 2.60 0.32
C LEU A 142 7.47 2.81 1.68
N VAL A 143 7.71 4.06 2.06
CA VAL A 143 8.09 4.42 3.45
C VAL A 143 6.88 5.04 4.11
N ASN A 144 6.41 4.45 5.21
CA ASN A 144 5.27 4.96 5.99
C ASN A 144 5.28 4.38 7.42
N LYS A 145 4.15 4.47 8.13
CA LYS A 145 4.02 3.96 9.52
C LYS A 145 4.10 2.43 9.65
N TYR A 146 3.97 1.69 8.55
CA TYR A 146 4.05 0.23 8.49
C TYR A 146 5.28 -0.28 7.74
N HIS A 147 6.02 0.58 7.03
CA HIS A 147 7.21 0.20 6.26
C HIS A 147 8.35 1.16 6.55
N ARG A 148 9.49 0.63 6.97
CA ARG A 148 10.67 1.42 7.33
C ARG A 148 11.90 1.01 6.52
N LEU A 149 12.76 1.98 6.26
CA LEU A 149 14.10 1.75 5.75
C LEU A 149 14.97 1.05 6.82
N PRO A 150 15.99 0.28 6.42
CA PRO A 150 17.02 -0.23 7.32
C PRO A 150 17.69 0.88 8.14
N ASP A 151 18.15 0.58 9.36
CA ASP A 151 18.78 1.57 10.25
C ASP A 151 20.09 2.15 9.67
N ASP A 152 20.80 1.34 8.88
CA ASP A 152 22.06 1.67 8.22
C ASP A 152 21.88 2.15 6.78
N TYR A 153 20.63 2.38 6.34
CA TYR A 153 20.35 2.82 5.00
C TYR A 153 20.85 4.25 4.74
N GLU A 154 21.71 4.39 3.73
CA GLU A 154 22.11 5.67 3.14
C GLU A 154 21.89 5.64 1.62
N PRO A 155 21.16 6.64 1.06
CA PRO A 155 20.97 6.72 -0.38
C PRO A 155 22.30 6.86 -1.12
N GLN A 156 22.47 6.07 -2.17
CA GLN A 156 23.61 6.21 -3.06
C GLN A 156 23.39 7.32 -4.10
N ASN A 157 24.47 7.84 -4.68
CA ASN A 157 24.44 8.82 -5.76
C ASN A 157 23.68 10.12 -5.43
N LEU A 158 23.82 10.60 -4.19
CA LEU A 158 23.29 11.91 -3.78
C LEU A 158 23.98 13.05 -4.54
N VAL A 159 23.18 13.98 -5.05
CA VAL A 159 23.64 15.23 -5.67
C VAL A 159 22.91 16.40 -5.03
N LYS A 160 23.48 17.60 -5.13
CA LYS A 160 22.84 18.82 -4.62
C LYS A 160 21.46 18.99 -5.25
N THR A 161 20.46 19.30 -4.42
CA THR A 161 19.09 19.58 -4.85
C THR A 161 19.08 20.81 -5.76
N PRO A 162 18.59 20.68 -7.00
CA PRO A 162 18.45 21.82 -7.90
C PRO A 162 17.45 22.85 -7.36
N ASN A 163 17.72 24.13 -7.59
CA ASN A 163 16.84 25.25 -7.18
C ASN A 163 16.39 25.16 -5.70
N ALA A 164 17.30 24.76 -4.81
CA ALA A 164 17.08 24.84 -3.37
C ALA A 164 16.91 26.30 -2.95
N CYS A 165 16.08 26.52 -1.93
CA CYS A 165 15.93 27.81 -1.29
C CYS A 165 17.24 28.29 -0.65
N ALA A 166 17.36 29.59 -0.42
CA ALA A 166 18.48 30.20 0.28
C ALA A 166 18.01 30.87 1.59
N ILE A 167 18.65 30.53 2.70
CA ILE A 167 18.38 31.13 4.01
C ILE A 167 18.67 32.63 3.94
N GLY A 168 17.74 33.45 4.43
CA GLY A 168 17.83 34.91 4.39
C GLY A 168 17.39 35.54 3.07
N GLU A 169 17.13 34.75 2.04
CA GLU A 169 16.54 35.22 0.77
C GLU A 169 15.10 34.72 0.60
N ASP A 170 14.85 33.46 0.96
CA ASP A 170 13.56 32.80 0.80
C ASP A 170 12.83 32.65 2.14
N PHE A 171 11.54 32.96 2.16
CA PHE A 171 10.68 32.98 3.34
C PHE A 171 10.60 31.61 4.03
N SER A 172 10.53 30.54 3.25
CA SER A 172 10.30 29.17 3.73
C SER A 172 11.58 28.37 3.95
N CYS A 173 12.77 28.98 3.87
CA CYS A 173 14.03 28.25 3.90
C CYS A 173 14.58 28.02 5.32
N GLN A 174 14.80 26.76 5.69
CA GLN A 174 15.18 26.39 7.06
C GLN A 174 16.45 25.52 7.20
N SER A 175 17.10 25.02 6.13
CA SER A 175 18.35 24.25 6.29
C SER A 175 19.37 24.30 5.13
N GLU A 176 20.64 24.17 5.54
CA GLU A 176 21.89 23.94 4.78
C GLU A 176 21.95 22.54 4.10
N PRO A 177 22.94 22.25 3.23
CA PRO A 177 22.73 21.81 1.85
C PRO A 177 21.84 20.58 1.72
N GLN A 178 20.95 20.71 0.75
CA GLN A 178 19.91 19.76 0.40
C GLN A 178 20.39 18.80 -0.70
N TYR A 179 20.05 17.52 -0.55
CA TYR A 179 20.45 16.49 -1.49
C TYR A 179 19.27 15.64 -1.92
N LEU A 180 19.35 15.13 -3.15
CA LEU A 180 18.42 14.18 -3.73
C LEU A 180 19.22 13.05 -4.40
N ARG A 181 18.60 11.88 -4.59
CA ARG A 181 19.17 10.90 -5.52
C ARG A 181 19.31 11.56 -6.89
N LYS A 182 20.37 11.25 -7.64
CA LYS A 182 20.65 11.87 -8.95
C LYS A 182 19.46 11.86 -9.92
N GLU A 183 18.72 10.76 -10.00
CA GLU A 183 17.54 10.66 -10.87
C GLU A 183 16.41 11.61 -10.46
N VAL A 184 16.20 11.77 -9.15
CA VAL A 184 15.18 12.66 -8.58
C VAL A 184 15.58 14.11 -8.78
N ALA A 185 16.87 14.43 -8.61
CA ALA A 185 17.40 15.76 -8.91
C ALA A 185 17.21 16.13 -10.39
N ASN A 186 17.49 15.20 -11.32
CA ASN A 186 17.27 15.43 -12.74
C ASN A 186 15.79 15.69 -13.04
N ALA A 187 14.89 14.85 -12.53
CA ALA A 187 13.45 15.01 -12.68
C ALA A 187 12.94 16.33 -12.08
N PHE A 188 13.43 16.69 -10.89
CA PHE A 188 13.08 17.95 -10.24
C PHE A 188 13.57 19.16 -11.05
N SER A 189 14.77 19.09 -11.61
CA SER A 189 15.30 20.14 -12.50
C SER A 189 14.44 20.33 -13.76
N GLU A 190 13.88 19.25 -14.32
CA GLU A 190 12.95 19.34 -15.45
C GLU A 190 11.64 20.03 -15.04
N LEU A 191 11.07 19.66 -13.88
CA LEU A 191 9.87 20.30 -13.32
C LEU A 191 10.10 21.80 -13.06
N VAL A 192 11.21 22.16 -12.42
CA VAL A 192 11.57 23.57 -12.15
C VAL A 192 11.71 24.36 -13.44
N LYS A 193 12.36 23.79 -14.47
CA LYS A 193 12.49 24.45 -15.77
C LYS A 193 11.12 24.69 -16.41
N ALA A 194 10.24 23.71 -16.39
CA ALA A 194 8.89 23.84 -16.93
C ALA A 194 8.06 24.88 -16.18
N GLY A 195 8.17 24.93 -14.84
CA GLY A 195 7.55 25.98 -14.04
C GLY A 195 8.06 27.36 -14.42
N LYS A 196 9.38 27.52 -14.59
CA LYS A 196 10.00 28.79 -14.98
C LYS A 196 9.50 29.30 -16.34
N GLU A 197 9.27 28.41 -17.32
CA GLU A 197 8.67 28.76 -18.61
C GLU A 197 7.24 29.32 -18.48
N LYS A 198 6.58 29.05 -17.35
CA LYS A 198 5.26 29.57 -16.96
C LYS A 198 5.33 30.69 -15.92
N GLN A 199 6.52 31.20 -15.63
CA GLN A 199 6.76 32.20 -14.58
C GLN A 199 6.41 31.71 -13.16
N ILE A 200 6.44 30.39 -12.96
CA ILE A 200 6.21 29.72 -11.68
C ILE A 200 7.57 29.31 -11.12
N ASN A 201 8.03 29.96 -10.05
CA ASN A 201 9.30 29.65 -9.41
C ASN A 201 9.10 28.58 -8.33
N ILE A 202 9.37 27.32 -8.68
CA ILE A 202 9.31 26.18 -7.75
C ILE A 202 10.66 26.02 -7.08
N LYS A 203 10.75 26.20 -5.76
CA LYS A 203 11.98 26.02 -4.98
C LYS A 203 11.86 24.84 -4.04
N ALA A 204 12.93 24.06 -3.89
CA ALA A 204 13.01 23.04 -2.85
C ALA A 204 13.30 23.68 -1.49
N ILE A 205 12.50 23.35 -0.47
CA ILE A 205 12.67 23.85 0.91
C ILE A 205 13.18 22.79 1.87
N ALA A 206 12.97 21.50 1.57
CA ALA A 206 13.62 20.38 2.23
C ALA A 206 13.70 19.17 1.29
N SER A 207 14.72 18.34 1.45
CA SER A 207 14.91 17.11 0.66
C SER A 207 15.50 16.01 1.55
N TYR A 208 16.64 15.40 1.23
CA TYR A 208 17.21 14.32 2.03
C TYR A 208 17.41 14.76 3.50
N ARG A 209 16.90 13.94 4.42
CA ARG A 209 17.19 14.00 5.86
C ARG A 209 17.82 12.67 6.25
N SER A 210 19.01 12.70 6.83
CA SER A 210 19.64 11.47 7.33
C SER A 210 18.79 10.82 8.43
N PHE A 211 19.01 9.53 8.65
CA PHE A 211 18.39 8.81 9.75
C PHE A 211 18.64 9.51 11.09
N ALA A 212 19.89 9.92 11.35
CA ALA A 212 20.28 10.62 12.57
C ALA A 212 19.55 11.97 12.75
N TYR A 213 19.39 12.74 11.67
CA TYR A 213 18.61 13.98 11.71
C TYR A 213 17.15 13.71 12.07
N GLN A 214 16.51 12.76 11.38
CA GLN A 214 15.11 12.41 11.62
C GLN A 214 14.91 11.88 13.05
N LYS A 215 15.88 11.12 13.57
CA LYS A 215 15.86 10.64 14.96
C LYS A 215 15.87 11.81 15.93
N ASN A 216 16.80 12.75 15.79
CA ASN A 216 16.89 13.91 16.68
C ASN A 216 15.61 14.76 16.64
N LEU A 217 15.03 14.94 15.45
CA LEU A 217 13.77 15.66 15.27
C LEU A 217 12.62 14.97 16.00
N TYR A 218 12.44 13.65 15.78
CA TYR A 218 11.39 12.88 16.45
C TYR A 218 11.58 12.86 17.97
N ASP A 219 12.80 12.56 18.46
CA ASP A 219 13.12 12.52 19.88
C ASP A 219 12.83 13.86 20.57
N TYR A 220 13.12 14.99 19.91
CA TYR A 220 12.83 16.32 20.44
C TYR A 220 11.32 16.53 20.68
N TYR A 221 10.47 16.17 19.72
CA TYR A 221 9.02 16.34 19.85
C TYR A 221 8.40 15.29 20.79
N GLU A 222 8.93 14.08 20.83
CA GLU A 222 8.49 13.07 21.80
C GLU A 222 8.78 13.53 23.23
N GLN A 223 9.97 14.09 23.49
CA GLN A 223 10.35 14.60 24.80
C GLN A 223 9.58 15.86 25.20
N SER A 224 9.31 16.76 24.25
CA SER A 224 8.69 18.07 24.56
C SER A 224 7.17 18.07 24.52
N GLN A 225 6.53 17.23 23.69
CA GLN A 225 5.08 17.22 23.46
C GLN A 225 4.44 15.84 23.71
N GLY A 226 5.25 14.81 23.96
CA GLY A 226 4.80 13.45 24.20
C GLY A 226 4.71 12.61 22.93
N LYS A 227 4.68 11.29 23.14
CA LYS A 227 4.73 10.28 22.08
C LYS A 227 3.58 10.36 21.09
N GLU A 228 2.35 10.55 21.56
CA GLU A 228 1.16 10.63 20.70
C GLU A 228 1.25 11.81 19.73
N TYR A 229 1.71 12.97 20.21
CA TYR A 229 1.95 14.14 19.38
C TYR A 229 3.05 13.88 18.35
N ALA A 230 4.19 13.32 18.78
CA ALA A 230 5.29 12.98 17.89
C ALA A 230 4.87 12.00 16.79
N ASP A 231 4.22 10.89 17.13
CA ASP A 231 3.73 9.88 16.18
C ASP A 231 2.64 10.41 15.21
N LYS A 232 1.96 11.50 15.58
CA LYS A 232 0.95 12.16 14.76
C LYS A 232 1.56 13.08 13.70
N TYR A 233 2.57 13.87 14.06
CA TYR A 233 3.11 14.94 13.19
C TYR A 233 4.52 14.68 12.67
N TYR A 234 5.28 13.79 13.28
CA TYR A 234 6.69 13.55 12.93
C TYR A 234 6.92 12.07 12.66
N ALA A 235 7.41 11.77 11.45
CA ALA A 235 7.81 10.42 11.11
C ALA A 235 8.94 9.92 12.04
N ARG A 236 8.85 8.66 12.46
CA ARG A 236 9.95 7.97 13.16
C ARG A 236 11.17 7.84 12.22
N PRO A 237 12.39 7.70 12.75
CA PRO A 237 13.57 7.51 11.91
C PRO A 237 13.46 6.23 11.08
N GLY A 238 13.79 6.31 9.79
CA GLY A 238 13.59 5.25 8.80
C GLY A 238 12.16 5.18 8.25
N GLN A 239 11.20 5.91 8.82
CA GLN A 239 9.81 5.98 8.37
C GLN A 239 9.43 7.34 7.77
N SER A 240 10.42 8.21 7.55
CA SER A 240 10.27 9.46 6.81
C SER A 240 10.67 9.23 5.36
N GLU A 241 9.87 9.67 4.39
CA GLU A 241 10.26 9.58 2.99
C GLU A 241 11.50 10.42 2.67
N HIS A 242 11.77 11.49 3.44
CA HIS A 242 13.01 12.24 3.31
C HIS A 242 14.26 11.39 3.62
N ASN A 243 14.14 10.30 4.39
CA ASN A 243 15.26 9.36 4.59
C ASN A 243 15.65 8.64 3.30
N SER A 244 14.74 8.51 2.32
CA SER A 244 15.01 7.84 1.03
C SER A 244 15.68 8.73 -0.02
N ALA A 245 15.71 10.05 0.19
CA ALA A 245 16.07 11.07 -0.80
C ALA A 245 15.22 11.03 -2.09
N LEU A 246 14.00 10.48 -2.02
CA LEU A 246 12.98 10.47 -3.07
C LEU A 246 11.89 11.54 -2.87
N ALA A 247 11.90 12.23 -1.74
CA ALA A 247 10.94 13.28 -1.42
C ALA A 247 11.57 14.68 -1.42
N VAL A 248 10.78 15.66 -1.83
CA VAL A 248 11.14 17.08 -1.84
C VAL A 248 9.93 17.90 -1.38
N ASP A 249 10.15 18.70 -0.36
CA ASP A 249 9.21 19.74 0.07
C ASP A 249 9.46 20.97 -0.79
N VAL A 250 8.41 21.59 -1.32
CA VAL A 250 8.54 22.74 -2.23
C VAL A 250 7.80 23.98 -1.75
N THR A 251 8.23 25.14 -2.23
CA THR A 251 7.42 26.36 -2.25
C THR A 251 7.27 26.87 -3.69
N ILE A 252 6.21 27.63 -3.94
CA ILE A 252 5.95 28.33 -5.19
C ILE A 252 6.13 29.83 -4.95
N ASN A 253 6.89 30.51 -5.82
CA ASN A 253 7.04 31.97 -5.80
C ASN A 253 7.43 32.56 -4.44
N ASN A 254 8.16 31.79 -3.62
CA ASN A 254 8.57 32.16 -2.27
C ASN A 254 7.41 32.39 -1.29
N GLU A 255 6.24 31.80 -1.56
CA GLU A 255 5.10 31.79 -0.66
C GLU A 255 5.40 30.95 0.60
N ASN A 256 4.54 31.08 1.61
CA ASN A 256 4.57 30.18 2.78
C ASN A 256 4.25 28.76 2.31
N PHE A 257 5.20 27.84 2.50
CA PHE A 257 5.04 26.45 2.02
C PHE A 257 3.80 25.75 2.60
N ASN A 258 3.34 26.14 3.80
CA ASN A 258 2.13 25.59 4.42
C ASN A 258 0.83 26.10 3.80
N GLU A 259 0.90 27.03 2.84
CA GLU A 259 -0.26 27.70 2.24
C GLU A 259 -0.18 27.71 0.71
N ILE A 260 0.76 26.97 0.10
CA ILE A 260 0.98 27.01 -1.35
C ILE A 260 -0.22 26.48 -2.14
N GLU A 261 -1.12 25.73 -1.50
CA GLU A 261 -2.40 25.33 -2.07
C GLU A 261 -3.29 26.53 -2.42
N ASN A 262 -3.08 27.68 -1.78
CA ASN A 262 -3.79 28.93 -2.06
C ASN A 262 -3.15 29.73 -3.22
N SER A 263 -1.98 29.31 -3.70
CA SER A 263 -1.32 29.92 -4.86
C SER A 263 -2.18 29.78 -6.11
N GLU A 264 -2.27 30.83 -6.92
CA GLU A 264 -2.94 30.76 -8.24
C GLU A 264 -2.27 29.75 -9.20
N HIS A 265 -1.04 29.31 -8.88
CA HIS A 265 -0.25 28.37 -9.67
C HIS A 265 -0.28 26.93 -9.15
N TYR A 266 -0.91 26.66 -8.01
CA TYR A 266 -0.91 25.32 -7.41
C TYR A 266 -1.57 24.27 -8.32
N ASP A 267 -2.66 24.68 -8.96
CA ASP A 267 -3.39 23.89 -9.94
C ASP A 267 -2.51 23.46 -11.13
N TRP A 268 -1.59 24.33 -11.56
CA TRP A 268 -0.62 24.01 -12.60
C TRP A 268 0.39 22.97 -12.07
N LEU A 269 0.90 23.15 -10.85
CA LEU A 269 1.82 22.20 -10.23
C LEU A 269 1.20 20.79 -10.20
N LEU A 270 0.01 20.64 -9.61
CA LEU A 270 -0.65 19.33 -9.48
C LEU A 270 -0.94 18.66 -10.84
N LYS A 271 -1.27 19.44 -11.87
CA LYS A 271 -1.51 18.93 -13.23
C LYS A 271 -0.22 18.40 -13.91
N HIS A 272 0.96 18.84 -13.47
CA HIS A 272 2.20 18.58 -14.18
C HIS A 272 3.24 17.76 -13.41
N ILE A 273 3.18 17.66 -12.08
CA ILE A 273 4.16 16.90 -11.28
C ILE A 273 4.34 15.45 -11.77
N ALA A 274 3.25 14.80 -12.19
CA ALA A 274 3.30 13.41 -12.69
C ALA A 274 4.04 13.26 -14.03
N ASP A 275 4.10 14.31 -14.86
CA ASP A 275 4.89 14.29 -16.11
C ASP A 275 6.39 14.17 -15.82
N TYR A 276 6.81 14.57 -14.62
CA TYR A 276 8.18 14.50 -14.13
C TYR A 276 8.37 13.37 -13.11
N GLY A 277 7.37 12.52 -12.89
CA GLY A 277 7.48 11.36 -12.00
C GLY A 277 7.24 11.66 -10.52
N PHE A 278 6.67 12.81 -10.20
CA PHE A 278 6.28 13.18 -8.84
C PHE A 278 4.77 13.01 -8.62
N ILE A 279 4.40 12.70 -7.38
CA ILE A 279 3.02 12.71 -6.89
C ILE A 279 2.91 13.67 -5.71
N LEU A 280 1.72 14.23 -5.51
CA LEU A 280 1.34 14.81 -4.23
C LEU A 280 1.15 13.65 -3.26
N ARG A 281 2.06 13.52 -2.30
CA ARG A 281 2.16 12.29 -1.51
C ARG A 281 1.07 12.16 -0.45
N TYR A 282 0.62 13.28 0.12
CA TYR A 282 -0.40 13.32 1.17
C TYR A 282 -1.56 14.25 0.77
N PRO A 283 -2.51 13.77 -0.06
CA PRO A 283 -3.72 14.51 -0.42
C PRO A 283 -4.70 14.69 0.75
N GLU A 284 -5.52 15.75 0.70
CA GLU A 284 -6.48 16.11 1.75
C GLU A 284 -7.56 15.05 1.98
N ASP A 285 -8.06 14.43 0.92
CA ASP A 285 -9.11 13.41 0.96
C ASP A 285 -8.59 12.00 1.27
N LYS A 286 -7.30 11.85 1.61
CA LYS A 286 -6.61 10.56 1.80
C LYS A 286 -5.91 10.41 3.15
N VAL A 287 -6.24 11.25 4.13
CA VAL A 287 -5.67 11.21 5.49
C VAL A 287 -5.89 9.85 6.18
N ASP A 288 -7.04 9.23 5.96
CA ASP A 288 -7.38 7.90 6.52
C ASP A 288 -6.64 6.74 5.83
N VAL A 289 -6.01 7.02 4.68
CA VAL A 289 -5.22 6.04 3.91
C VAL A 289 -3.73 6.19 4.20
N THR A 290 -3.19 7.42 4.14
CA THR A 290 -1.75 7.67 4.33
C THR A 290 -1.35 7.70 5.80
N GLY A 291 -2.28 8.06 6.68
CA GLY A 291 -2.02 8.31 8.10
C GLY A 291 -1.28 9.62 8.40
N TYR A 292 -1.13 10.49 7.40
CA TYR A 292 -0.56 11.84 7.49
C TYR A 292 -1.62 12.88 7.14
N GLN A 293 -1.47 14.09 7.70
CA GLN A 293 -2.34 15.23 7.34
C GLN A 293 -2.06 15.66 5.90
N TYR A 294 -2.93 16.52 5.36
CA TYR A 294 -2.69 17.17 4.08
C TYR A 294 -1.36 17.94 4.11
N GLU A 295 -0.48 17.66 3.14
CA GLU A 295 0.77 18.38 2.96
C GLU A 295 0.86 18.83 1.50
N SER A 296 0.41 20.06 1.23
CA SER A 296 0.32 20.62 -0.12
C SER A 296 1.68 20.71 -0.82
N TRP A 297 2.77 20.76 -0.04
CA TRP A 297 4.15 20.96 -0.48
C TRP A 297 4.97 19.67 -0.67
N HIS A 298 4.53 18.53 -0.12
CA HIS A 298 5.36 17.32 -0.06
C HIS A 298 5.21 16.48 -1.34
N LEU A 299 6.22 16.56 -2.21
CA LEU A 299 6.28 15.83 -3.46
C LEU A 299 7.13 14.56 -3.33
N ARG A 300 6.58 13.43 -3.76
CA ARG A 300 7.28 12.14 -3.77
C ARG A 300 7.57 11.68 -5.18
N TYR A 301 8.83 11.40 -5.50
CA TYR A 301 9.23 10.78 -6.76
C TYR A 301 9.00 9.28 -6.75
N VAL A 302 8.36 8.77 -7.80
CA VAL A 302 8.07 7.35 -8.02
C VAL A 302 8.35 6.90 -9.46
N GLY A 303 8.93 7.79 -10.28
CA GLY A 303 9.09 7.59 -11.72
C GLY A 303 7.84 7.96 -12.53
N LYS A 304 8.04 8.30 -13.82
CA LYS A 304 7.01 8.90 -14.68
C LYS A 304 5.78 8.00 -14.88
N ASP A 305 6.00 6.71 -15.12
CA ASP A 305 4.90 5.78 -15.41
C ASP A 305 4.01 5.55 -14.19
N ILE A 306 4.64 5.32 -13.03
CA ILE A 306 3.92 5.10 -11.76
C ILE A 306 3.18 6.37 -11.34
N ALA A 307 3.83 7.54 -11.42
CA ALA A 307 3.19 8.80 -11.03
C ALA A 307 1.94 9.08 -11.87
N LYS A 308 2.01 8.85 -13.19
CA LYS A 308 0.87 8.99 -14.09
C LYS A 308 -0.25 8.02 -13.77
N GLU A 309 0.08 6.77 -13.44
CA GLU A 309 -0.94 5.77 -13.09
C GLU A 309 -1.62 6.10 -11.77
N ILE A 310 -0.86 6.53 -10.75
CA ILE A 310 -1.38 7.00 -9.46
C ILE A 310 -2.35 8.17 -9.66
N VAL A 311 -1.93 9.20 -10.41
CA VAL A 311 -2.78 10.37 -10.67
C VAL A 311 -4.03 10.00 -11.48
N LYS A 312 -3.88 9.20 -12.54
CA LYS A 312 -4.99 8.77 -13.39
C LYS A 312 -6.05 7.99 -12.61
N GLN A 313 -5.64 7.16 -11.66
CA GLN A 313 -6.56 6.36 -10.85
C GLN A 313 -7.03 7.06 -9.57
N GLY A 314 -6.49 8.24 -9.22
CA GLY A 314 -6.82 8.93 -7.97
C GLY A 314 -6.36 8.16 -6.73
N LEU A 315 -5.20 7.52 -6.80
CA LEU A 315 -4.63 6.71 -5.71
C LEU A 315 -3.60 7.49 -4.91
N THR A 316 -3.29 7.00 -3.72
CA THR A 316 -2.03 7.26 -3.03
C THR A 316 -0.97 6.24 -3.45
N LEU A 317 0.29 6.47 -3.07
CA LEU A 317 1.33 5.43 -3.21
C LEU A 317 0.97 4.19 -2.38
N ASP A 318 0.41 4.36 -1.18
CA ASP A 318 -0.04 3.25 -0.32
C ASP A 318 -1.07 2.36 -1.03
N GLU A 319 -2.10 2.96 -1.65
CA GLU A 319 -3.11 2.23 -2.41
C GLU A 319 -2.52 1.56 -3.65
N TYR A 320 -1.63 2.26 -4.36
CA TYR A 320 -0.98 1.71 -5.56
C TYR A 320 -0.16 0.46 -5.24
N ILE A 321 0.65 0.50 -4.18
CA ILE A 321 1.44 -0.65 -3.75
C ILE A 321 0.53 -1.77 -3.23
N ALA A 322 -0.48 -1.45 -2.44
CA ALA A 322 -1.44 -2.42 -1.91
C ALA A 322 -2.31 -3.10 -2.99
N ARG A 323 -2.39 -2.50 -4.18
CA ARG A 323 -3.13 -3.04 -5.35
C ARG A 323 -2.22 -3.67 -6.40
N LYS A 324 -0.92 -3.83 -6.14
CA LYS A 324 -0.02 -4.57 -7.05
C LYS A 324 -0.49 -6.03 -7.15
N ASP A 325 -0.59 -6.51 -8.39
CA ASP A 325 -1.00 -7.88 -8.71
C ASP A 325 -0.05 -8.89 -8.06
N VAL A 326 -0.59 -9.81 -7.26
CA VAL A 326 0.16 -10.86 -6.57
C VAL A 326 -0.02 -12.24 -7.19
N GLN A 327 -0.72 -12.30 -8.32
CA GLN A 327 -1.02 -13.53 -9.05
C GLN A 327 -0.13 -13.72 -10.30
N LYS A 328 0.92 -12.91 -10.45
CA LYS A 328 1.91 -13.01 -11.54
C LYS A 328 3.02 -14.01 -11.26
#